data_AF-A0A4V1ATR0-F1
#
_entry.id   AF-A0A4V1ATR0-F1
#
_cell.length_a   1.000
_cell.length_b   1.000
_cell.length_c   1.000
_cell.angle_alpha   90.00
_cell.angle_beta   90.00
_cell.angle_gamma   90.00
#
_symmetry.space_group_name_H-M   'P 1'
#
loop_
_entity.id
_entity.type
_entity.pdbx_description
1 polymer ?
#
loop_
_entity_poly.entity_id
_entity_poly.type
_entity_poly.pdbx_seq_one_letter_code
_entity_poly.pdbx_strand_id
1 'polypeptide(L)'
;MANRAYLCGLNQNFFEDDDVELVPLLERGYALPLLWFTLFQPGDIRMYSHVPILLTSREKALANLARRADAMKAFLGEPATIVDQWRTFIEQNDYANYLVNTHELQMMENEEGAFHRDLQQWFAQFEALADGTAGTRQLGVVAQANEALAQFPYRGDPYHLVGITFDRATPWDERRKA
;
A
#
# COMPACT_ATOMS: atom_id res chain seq x y z
N MET A 1 21.37 -3.84 -1.63
CA MET A 1 20.07 -3.84 -2.34
C MET A 1 19.38 -2.52 -2.02
N ALA A 2 18.44 -2.07 -2.86
CA ALA A 2 17.38 -1.23 -2.32
C ALA A 2 16.42 -2.16 -1.55
N ASN A 3 15.71 -1.63 -0.56
CA ASN A 3 14.75 -2.42 0.21
C ASN A 3 13.37 -1.87 -0.10
N ARG A 4 12.66 -2.42 -1.09
CA ARG A 4 11.41 -1.87 -1.63
C ARG A 4 10.24 -2.84 -1.53
N ALA A 5 9.04 -2.27 -1.46
CA ALA A 5 7.82 -2.94 -1.86
C ALA A 5 7.32 -2.35 -3.18
N TYR A 6 6.66 -3.18 -3.97
CA TYR A 6 6.10 -2.82 -5.28
C TYR A 6 4.61 -3.14 -5.29
N LEU A 7 3.78 -2.18 -5.69
CA LEU A 7 2.41 -2.43 -6.06
C LEU A 7 2.36 -2.67 -7.57
N CYS A 8 1.88 -3.84 -7.96
CA CYS A 8 1.75 -4.28 -9.35
C CYS A 8 0.28 -4.49 -9.73
N GLY A 9 -0.03 -4.20 -10.98
CA GLY A 9 -1.24 -4.65 -11.67
C GLY A 9 -0.93 -5.89 -12.49
N LEU A 10 -1.90 -6.80 -12.62
CA LEU A 10 -1.79 -8.03 -13.39
C LEU A 10 -3.18 -8.45 -13.90
N ASN A 11 -3.24 -9.06 -15.08
CA ASN A 11 -4.49 -9.53 -15.70
C ASN A 11 -4.72 -11.03 -15.50
N GLN A 12 -3.65 -11.75 -15.18
CA GLN A 12 -3.54 -13.18 -14.92
C GLN A 12 -3.95 -13.52 -13.48
N ASN A 13 -4.16 -14.81 -13.21
CA ASN A 13 -4.24 -15.35 -11.87
C ASN A 13 -2.84 -15.78 -11.41
N PHE A 14 -2.25 -15.02 -10.48
CA PHE A 14 -0.87 -15.18 -10.01
C PHE A 14 -0.49 -16.59 -9.50
N PHE A 15 -1.46 -17.40 -9.07
CA PHE A 15 -1.23 -18.75 -8.53
C PHE A 15 -1.66 -19.89 -9.45
N GLU A 16 -2.29 -19.60 -10.59
CA GLU A 16 -2.84 -20.61 -11.51
C GLU A 16 -2.24 -20.52 -12.92
N ASP A 17 -1.81 -19.34 -13.36
CA ASP A 17 -1.23 -19.13 -14.69
C ASP A 17 0.31 -19.30 -14.65
N ASP A 18 0.87 -20.01 -15.63
CA ASP A 18 2.31 -20.25 -15.73
C ASP A 18 3.12 -18.98 -16.08
N ASP A 19 2.53 -18.06 -16.88
CA ASP A 19 3.15 -16.83 -17.37
C ASP A 19 2.43 -15.59 -16.83
N VAL A 20 2.87 -15.08 -15.67
CA VAL A 20 2.26 -13.92 -15.01
C VAL A 20 3.06 -12.64 -15.25
N GLU A 21 2.48 -11.71 -16.00
CA GLU A 21 3.05 -10.37 -16.20
C GLU A 21 2.72 -9.46 -15.00
N LEU A 22 3.74 -9.07 -14.23
CA LEU A 22 3.63 -8.09 -13.16
C LEU A 22 3.95 -6.69 -13.70
N VAL A 23 2.93 -5.85 -13.90
CA VAL A 23 3.13 -4.46 -14.35
C VAL A 23 3.29 -3.55 -13.12
N PRO A 24 4.48 -2.96 -12.87
CA PRO A 24 4.70 -2.12 -11.71
C PRO A 24 3.94 -0.79 -11.83
N LEU A 25 3.11 -0.49 -10.82
CA LEU A 25 2.30 0.73 -10.74
C LEU A 25 2.97 1.78 -9.86
N LEU A 26 3.46 1.35 -8.69
CA LEU A 26 4.14 2.20 -7.71
C LEU A 26 5.20 1.38 -6.96
N GLU A 27 6.27 2.04 -6.53
CA GLU A 27 7.26 1.47 -5.63
C GLU A 27 7.42 2.29 -4.35
N ARG A 28 7.86 1.65 -3.26
CA ARG A 28 8.22 2.34 -2.03
C ARG A 28 9.41 1.68 -1.33
N GLY A 29 10.46 2.46 -1.06
CA GLY A 29 11.56 2.05 -0.20
C GLY A 29 11.19 2.05 1.29
N TYR A 30 11.65 1.04 2.02
CA TYR A 30 11.66 0.89 3.48
C TYR A 30 10.27 0.94 4.17
N ALA A 31 9.17 0.90 3.42
CA ALA A 31 7.83 1.03 3.98
C ALA A 31 6.74 0.45 3.07
N LEU A 32 5.64 0.03 3.69
CA LEU A 32 4.36 -0.23 3.01
C LEU A 32 3.43 0.98 3.22
N PRO A 33 3.06 1.74 2.16
CA PRO A 33 2.13 2.86 2.30
C PRO A 33 0.77 2.44 2.85
N LEU A 34 0.26 3.18 3.83
CA LEU A 34 -1.06 2.95 4.44
C LEU A 34 -2.21 2.93 3.41
N LEU A 35 -2.11 3.73 2.34
CA LEU A 35 -3.08 3.69 1.24
C LEU A 35 -3.12 2.33 0.51
N TRP A 36 -2.02 1.58 0.45
CA TRP A 36 -2.04 0.25 -0.19
C TRP A 36 -2.87 -0.75 0.63
N PHE A 37 -2.85 -0.68 1.97
CA PHE A 37 -3.71 -1.49 2.83
C PHE A 37 -5.20 -1.29 2.55
N THR A 38 -5.62 -0.12 2.03
CA THR A 38 -7.02 0.13 1.65
C THR A 38 -7.55 -0.81 0.57
N LEU A 39 -6.68 -1.44 -0.23
CA LEU A 39 -7.08 -2.38 -1.28
C LEU A 39 -7.33 -3.80 -0.75
N PHE A 40 -6.57 -4.23 0.26
CA PHE A 40 -6.47 -5.63 0.68
C PHE A 40 -7.19 -5.88 2.00
N GLN A 41 -7.56 -7.13 2.31
CA GLN A 41 -8.01 -7.55 3.64
C GLN A 41 -7.00 -8.52 4.29
N PRO A 42 -7.09 -8.84 5.60
CA PRO A 42 -6.20 -9.82 6.23
C PRO A 42 -6.19 -11.17 5.48
N GLY A 43 -7.35 -11.57 4.94
CA GLY A 43 -7.53 -12.77 4.11
C GLY A 43 -6.95 -12.68 2.68
N ASP A 44 -6.30 -11.58 2.30
CA ASP A 44 -5.60 -11.42 1.00
C ASP A 44 -4.07 -11.61 1.13
N ILE A 45 -3.55 -11.82 2.35
CA ILE A 45 -2.15 -12.24 2.56
C ILE A 45 -1.98 -13.67 2.04
N ARG A 46 -0.99 -13.88 1.17
CA ARG A 46 -0.63 -15.19 0.59
C ARG A 46 0.87 -15.43 0.74
N MET A 47 1.30 -16.68 0.74
CA MET A 47 2.71 -17.04 0.73
C MET A 47 3.12 -17.50 -0.67
N TYR A 48 4.20 -16.93 -1.19
CA TYR A 48 4.83 -17.34 -2.45
C TYR A 48 6.33 -17.54 -2.19
N SER A 49 6.83 -18.76 -2.31
CA SER A 49 8.24 -19.10 -2.01
C SER A 49 8.75 -18.54 -0.68
N HIS A 50 7.98 -18.73 0.40
CA HIS A 50 8.21 -18.19 1.75
C HIS A 50 8.13 -16.66 1.90
N VAL A 51 7.93 -15.90 0.82
CA VAL A 51 7.64 -14.47 0.87
C VAL A 51 6.14 -14.24 1.09
N PRO A 52 5.70 -13.46 2.09
CA PRO A 52 4.33 -13.01 2.16
C PRO A 52 4.07 -11.96 1.08
N ILE A 53 2.99 -12.08 0.33
CA ILE A 53 2.52 -11.10 -0.65
C ILE A 53 1.07 -10.75 -0.36
N LEU A 54 0.61 -9.60 -0.84
CA LEU A 54 -0.81 -9.25 -0.84
C LEU A 54 -1.36 -9.46 -2.25
N LEU A 55 -2.49 -10.16 -2.41
CA LEU A 55 -3.12 -10.37 -3.71
C LEU A 55 -4.65 -10.27 -3.59
N THR A 56 -5.28 -9.42 -4.40
CA THR A 56 -6.73 -9.26 -4.44
C THR A 56 -7.22 -8.88 -5.83
N SER A 57 -8.49 -9.16 -6.13
CA SER A 57 -9.09 -8.75 -7.42
C SER A 57 -9.46 -7.26 -7.41
N ARG A 58 -9.52 -6.63 -8.59
CA ARG A 58 -9.90 -5.21 -8.71
C ARG A 58 -11.28 -4.91 -8.15
N GLU A 59 -12.24 -5.82 -8.32
CA GLU A 59 -13.57 -5.73 -7.70
C GLU A 59 -13.48 -5.64 -6.17
N LYS A 60 -12.72 -6.56 -5.55
CA LYS A 60 -12.50 -6.56 -4.09
C LYS A 60 -11.72 -5.32 -3.65
N ALA A 61 -10.69 -4.92 -4.38
CA ALA A 61 -9.89 -3.72 -4.09
C ALA A 61 -10.75 -2.45 -4.06
N LEU A 62 -11.64 -2.28 -5.05
CA LEU A 62 -12.54 -1.12 -5.12
C LEU A 62 -13.61 -1.16 -4.02
N ALA A 63 -14.19 -2.32 -3.73
CA ALA A 63 -15.14 -2.49 -2.63
C ALA A 63 -14.50 -2.21 -1.25
N ASN A 64 -13.29 -2.73 -1.04
CA ASN A 64 -12.47 -2.51 0.15
C ASN A 64 -12.11 -1.02 0.33
N LEU A 65 -11.66 -0.35 -0.74
CA LEU A 65 -11.33 1.06 -0.71
C LEU A 65 -12.59 1.89 -0.41
N ALA A 66 -13.71 1.63 -1.08
CA ALA A 66 -14.96 2.33 -0.85
C ALA A 66 -15.47 2.18 0.59
N ARG A 67 -15.42 0.97 1.18
CA ARG A 67 -15.78 0.73 2.59
C ARG A 67 -14.95 1.57 3.56
N ARG A 68 -13.66 1.75 3.27
CA ARG A 68 -12.67 2.32 4.20
C ARG A 68 -12.41 3.82 3.97
N ALA A 69 -12.90 4.38 2.87
CA ALA A 69 -12.56 5.75 2.44
C ALA A 69 -12.83 6.80 3.52
N ASP A 70 -14.00 6.77 4.17
CA ASP A 70 -14.39 7.78 5.15
C ASP A 70 -13.60 7.65 6.46
N ALA A 71 -13.38 6.41 6.95
CA ALA A 71 -12.51 6.15 8.09
C ALA A 71 -11.07 6.61 7.82
N MET A 72 -10.56 6.36 6.61
CA MET A 72 -9.25 6.84 6.17
C MET A 72 -9.16 8.37 6.11
N LYS A 73 -10.18 9.06 5.56
CA LYS A 73 -10.24 10.52 5.56
C LYS A 73 -10.27 11.09 6.97
N ALA A 74 -11.04 10.49 7.88
CA ALA A 74 -11.13 10.91 9.28
C ALA A 74 -9.86 10.63 10.10
N PHE A 75 -9.15 9.53 9.80
CA PHE A 75 -7.86 9.21 10.40
C PHE A 75 -6.77 10.19 9.97
N LEU A 76 -6.68 10.43 8.67
CA LEU A 76 -5.65 11.24 8.06
C LEU A 76 -5.87 12.73 8.37
N GLY A 77 -7.11 13.23 8.32
CA GLY A 77 -7.40 14.65 8.49
C GLY A 77 -7.16 15.43 7.20
N GLU A 78 -6.47 16.56 7.28
CA GLU A 78 -6.16 17.40 6.11
C GLU A 78 -4.76 17.10 5.54
N PRO A 79 -4.60 16.78 4.23
CA PRO A 79 -5.62 16.80 3.17
C PRO A 79 -6.29 15.44 2.93
N ALA A 80 -7.58 15.34 3.24
CA ALA A 80 -8.41 14.13 3.03
C ALA A 80 -8.53 13.73 1.54
N THR A 81 -8.31 14.69 0.63
CA THR A 81 -8.38 14.51 -0.83
C THR A 81 -7.42 13.46 -1.37
N ILE A 82 -6.35 13.11 -0.65
CA ILE A 82 -5.41 12.06 -1.07
C ILE A 82 -6.10 10.69 -1.21
N VAL A 83 -7.15 10.43 -0.42
CA VAL A 83 -7.94 9.19 -0.51
C VAL A 83 -8.77 9.14 -1.79
N ASP A 84 -9.29 10.29 -2.25
CA ASP A 84 -10.06 10.39 -3.50
C ASP A 84 -9.15 10.36 -4.75
N GLN A 85 -7.95 10.94 -4.66
CA GLN A 85 -6.91 10.80 -5.68
C GLN A 85 -6.45 9.34 -5.80
N TRP A 86 -6.25 8.67 -4.66
CA TRP A 86 -5.91 7.25 -4.61
C TRP A 86 -7.01 6.38 -5.22
N ARG A 87 -8.27 6.63 -4.87
CA ARG A 87 -9.42 5.96 -5.48
C ARG A 87 -9.43 6.13 -7.00
N THR A 88 -9.29 7.37 -7.46
CA THR A 88 -9.29 7.71 -8.89
C THR A 88 -8.19 6.98 -9.65
N PHE A 89 -6.99 6.88 -9.07
CA PHE A 89 -5.88 6.12 -9.63
C PHE A 89 -6.23 4.64 -9.81
N ILE A 90 -6.81 3.98 -8.80
CA ILE A 90 -7.20 2.57 -8.86
C ILE A 90 -8.38 2.33 -9.83
N GLU A 91 -9.33 3.26 -9.90
CA GLU A 91 -10.45 3.21 -10.85
C GLU A 91 -9.99 3.38 -12.31
N GLN A 92 -8.97 4.21 -12.56
CA GLN A 92 -8.39 4.44 -13.90
C GLN A 92 -7.55 3.28 -14.45
N ASN A 93 -6.98 2.45 -13.58
CA ASN A 93 -6.28 1.24 -13.98
C ASN A 93 -7.30 0.12 -14.31
N ASP A 94 -7.03 -0.69 -15.33
CA ASP A 94 -7.92 -1.72 -15.87
C ASP A 94 -7.52 -3.16 -15.51
N TYR A 95 -6.44 -3.35 -14.75
CA TYR A 95 -5.95 -4.67 -14.32
C TYR A 95 -6.99 -5.50 -13.59
N ALA A 96 -7.05 -6.81 -13.87
CA ALA A 96 -7.95 -7.74 -13.19
C ALA A 96 -7.64 -7.89 -11.69
N ASN A 97 -6.34 -7.90 -11.33
CA ASN A 97 -5.85 -8.12 -9.98
C ASN A 97 -4.75 -7.12 -9.59
N TYR A 98 -4.61 -6.88 -8.29
CA TYR A 98 -3.53 -6.09 -7.69
C TYR A 98 -2.69 -6.96 -6.75
N LEU A 99 -1.37 -6.81 -6.84
CA LEU A 99 -0.41 -7.52 -6.00
C LEU A 99 0.55 -6.54 -5.32
N VAL A 100 0.85 -6.74 -4.04
CA VAL A 100 2.00 -6.10 -3.40
C VAL A 100 3.10 -7.14 -3.19
N ASN A 101 4.22 -6.93 -3.88
CA ASN A 101 5.45 -7.70 -3.69
C ASN A 101 6.27 -7.04 -2.58
N THR A 102 6.59 -7.79 -1.53
CA THR A 102 7.38 -7.32 -0.39
C THR A 102 8.69 -8.09 -0.21
N HIS A 103 9.17 -8.79 -1.25
CA HIS A 103 10.36 -9.65 -1.16
C HIS A 103 11.57 -8.92 -0.56
N GLU A 104 11.91 -7.73 -1.07
CA GLU A 104 13.06 -6.96 -0.55
C GLU A 104 12.83 -6.41 0.87
N LEU A 105 11.58 -6.28 1.33
CA LEU A 105 11.28 -5.95 2.74
C LEU A 105 11.41 -7.17 3.64
N GLN A 106 10.94 -8.35 3.19
CA GLN A 106 11.09 -9.60 3.94
C GLN A 106 12.57 -10.00 4.09
N MET A 107 13.42 -9.68 3.11
CA MET A 107 14.88 -9.81 3.23
C MET A 107 15.52 -8.94 4.34
N MET A 108 14.78 -8.03 4.97
CA MET A 108 15.22 -7.26 6.14
C MET A 108 14.92 -7.95 7.47
N GLU A 109 14.23 -9.09 7.49
CA GLU A 109 13.85 -9.74 8.76
C GLU A 109 15.07 -10.37 9.45
N ASN A 110 15.22 -10.07 10.75
CA ASN A 110 16.29 -10.64 11.59
C ASN A 110 15.90 -11.98 12.23
N GLU A 111 14.63 -12.38 12.08
CA GLU A 111 14.04 -13.59 12.64
C GLU A 111 13.03 -14.14 11.61
N GLU A 112 13.07 -15.45 11.35
CA GLU A 112 12.24 -16.10 10.33
C GLU A 112 10.74 -15.88 10.59
N GLY A 113 10.04 -15.35 9.57
CA GLY A 113 8.60 -15.11 9.62
C GLY A 113 8.18 -13.95 10.53
N ALA A 114 9.12 -13.16 11.08
CA ALA A 114 8.78 -11.94 11.81
C ALA A 114 8.01 -10.97 10.90
N PHE A 115 8.47 -10.77 9.67
CA PHE A 115 7.79 -9.86 8.74
C PHE A 115 6.35 -10.31 8.41
N HIS A 116 6.08 -11.62 8.37
CA HIS A 116 4.72 -12.12 8.18
C HIS A 116 3.81 -11.85 9.37
N ARG A 117 4.30 -12.05 10.61
CA ARG A 117 3.54 -11.75 11.84
C ARG A 117 3.27 -10.26 11.97
N ASP A 118 4.27 -9.44 11.68
CA ASP A 118 4.14 -7.98 11.70
C ASP A 118 3.11 -7.51 10.65
N LEU A 119 3.15 -8.05 9.43
CA LEU A 119 2.16 -7.77 8.38
C LEU A 119 0.73 -8.11 8.80
N GLN A 120 0.52 -9.28 9.44
CA GLN A 120 -0.77 -9.65 10.02
C GLN A 120 -1.21 -8.66 11.12
N GLN A 121 -0.29 -8.25 11.99
CA GLN A 121 -0.57 -7.28 13.06
C GLN A 121 -0.94 -5.90 12.49
N TRP A 122 -0.24 -5.42 11.46
CA TRP A 122 -0.54 -4.16 10.79
C TRP A 122 -1.93 -4.18 10.14
N PHE A 123 -2.32 -5.30 9.51
CA PHE A 123 -3.67 -5.48 8.99
C PHE A 123 -4.73 -5.46 10.09
N ALA A 124 -4.51 -6.11 11.23
CA ALA A 124 -5.45 -6.08 12.35
C ALA A 124 -5.61 -4.66 12.93
N GLN A 125 -4.51 -3.90 13.06
CA GLN A 125 -4.55 -2.50 13.48
C GLN A 125 -5.26 -1.60 12.45
N PHE A 126 -5.07 -1.87 11.17
CA PHE A 126 -5.71 -1.15 10.07
C PHE A 126 -7.23 -1.42 9.99
N GLU A 127 -7.68 -2.66 10.20
CA GLU A 127 -9.12 -2.96 10.25
C GLU A 127 -9.78 -2.34 11.48
N ALA A 128 -9.12 -2.36 12.64
CA ALA A 128 -9.62 -1.64 13.82
C ALA A 128 -9.82 -0.14 13.56
N LEU A 129 -8.94 0.46 12.74
CA LEU A 129 -9.11 1.85 12.28
C LEU A 129 -10.30 1.99 11.31
N ALA A 130 -10.39 1.13 10.30
CA ALA A 130 -11.46 1.14 9.31
C ALA A 130 -12.85 0.98 9.93
N ASP A 131 -12.97 0.13 10.95
CA ASP A 131 -14.21 -0.15 11.67
C ASP A 131 -14.50 0.87 12.80
N GLY A 132 -13.63 1.88 12.98
CA GLY A 132 -13.79 2.93 14.00
C GLY A 132 -13.59 2.45 15.45
N THR A 133 -12.98 1.29 15.65
CA THR A 133 -12.75 0.66 16.97
C THR A 133 -11.33 0.89 17.52
N ALA A 134 -10.45 1.52 16.73
CA ALA A 134 -9.07 1.82 17.13
C ALA A 134 -9.01 2.76 18.36
N GLY A 135 -8.46 2.25 19.46
CA GLY A 135 -8.24 3.02 20.69
C GLY A 135 -7.09 4.03 20.62
N THR A 136 -6.31 4.07 19.53
CA THR A 136 -5.23 5.04 19.30
C THR A 136 -5.12 5.38 17.82
N ARG A 137 -4.46 6.51 17.49
CA ARG A 137 -4.06 6.86 16.11
C ARG A 137 -2.68 6.29 15.70
N GLN A 138 -2.12 5.34 16.45
CA GLN A 138 -0.81 4.77 16.16
C GLN A 138 -0.97 3.44 15.42
N LEU A 139 -0.45 3.38 14.19
CA LEU A 139 -0.31 2.15 13.43
C LEU A 139 1.17 1.73 13.42
N GLY A 140 1.45 0.45 13.63
CA GLY A 140 2.80 -0.11 13.54
C GLY A 140 3.33 -0.28 12.11
N VAL A 141 2.50 0.02 11.11
CA VAL A 141 2.81 -0.04 9.66
C VAL A 141 4.17 0.62 9.41
N VAL A 142 5.14 -0.20 8.96
CA VAL A 142 6.58 0.09 8.84
C VAL A 142 6.95 1.57 8.82
N ALA A 143 7.08 2.15 10.02
CA ALA A 143 7.57 3.49 10.23
C ALA A 143 9.10 3.46 10.42
N GLN A 144 9.84 2.95 9.43
CA GLN A 144 11.31 3.05 9.44
C GLN A 144 11.76 4.47 9.04
N ALA A 145 11.44 5.41 9.93
CA ALA A 145 11.98 6.76 9.89
C ALA A 145 13.44 6.74 10.37
N ASN A 146 14.37 6.92 9.43
CA ASN A 146 15.78 7.17 9.71
C ASN A 146 15.95 8.42 10.59
N GLU A 147 16.94 8.44 11.49
CA GLU A 147 17.28 9.59 12.36
C GLU A 147 17.42 10.93 11.62
N ALA A 148 17.78 10.91 10.32
CA ALA A 148 17.79 12.10 9.47
C ALA A 148 16.43 12.84 9.36
N LEU A 149 15.31 12.15 9.61
CA LEU A 149 13.96 12.72 9.61
C LEU A 149 13.57 13.37 10.95
N ALA A 150 14.36 13.18 12.02
CA ALA A 150 14.07 13.72 13.36
C ALA A 150 14.20 15.26 13.46
N GLN A 151 14.72 15.93 12.43
CA GLN A 151 14.93 17.38 12.40
C GLN A 151 13.63 18.19 12.13
N PHE A 152 12.52 17.53 11.81
CA PHE A 152 11.22 18.16 11.61
C PHE A 152 10.36 17.93 12.86
N PRO A 153 10.23 18.92 13.78
CA PRO A 153 9.70 18.71 15.12
C PRO A 153 8.20 18.44 15.10
N TYR A 154 7.83 17.19 15.31
CA TYR A 154 6.45 16.72 15.25
C TYR A 154 5.73 16.79 16.60
N ARG A 155 4.53 17.39 16.63
CA ARG A 155 3.63 17.46 17.81
C ARG A 155 2.14 17.15 17.51
N GLY A 156 1.80 16.63 16.32
CA GLY A 156 0.45 16.18 15.91
C GLY A 156 0.25 16.13 14.37
N ASP A 157 -0.53 15.16 13.85
CA ASP A 157 -0.93 15.03 12.41
C ASP A 157 0.12 14.38 11.44
N PRO A 158 0.45 13.07 11.44
CA PRO A 158 1.70 12.54 10.86
C PRO A 158 1.59 12.02 9.40
N TYR A 159 1.50 12.91 8.41
CA TYR A 159 1.46 12.51 6.98
C TYR A 159 2.84 12.19 6.38
N HIS A 160 3.12 10.90 6.18
CA HIS A 160 4.10 10.42 5.19
C HIS A 160 3.44 9.53 4.11
N LEU A 161 2.27 9.95 3.62
CA LEU A 161 1.62 9.37 2.43
C LEU A 161 2.20 9.94 1.13
N VAL A 162 3.48 9.67 0.87
CA VAL A 162 4.17 10.17 -0.34
C VAL A 162 5.11 9.13 -0.93
N GLY A 163 4.54 8.28 -1.79
CA GLY A 163 5.26 7.90 -3.00
C GLY A 163 5.21 9.08 -3.97
N ILE A 164 6.33 9.76 -4.18
CA ILE A 164 6.53 10.65 -5.32
C ILE A 164 7.77 10.19 -6.06
N THR A 165 7.57 9.65 -7.25
CA THR A 165 8.49 9.73 -8.38
C THR A 165 7.63 9.85 -9.64
N PHE A 166 7.19 11.07 -9.95
CA PHE A 166 6.57 11.40 -11.23
C PHE A 166 7.65 11.47 -12.34
N ASP A 167 8.23 10.32 -12.69
CA ASP A 167 9.24 10.20 -13.75
C ASP A 167 8.64 9.70 -15.08
N ARG A 168 7.31 9.60 -15.17
CA ARG A 168 6.56 9.43 -16.43
C ARG A 168 5.55 10.55 -16.60
N ALA A 169 5.54 11.15 -17.79
CA ALA A 169 4.59 12.17 -18.17
C ALA A 169 3.16 11.62 -18.07
N THR A 170 2.24 12.42 -17.53
CA THR A 170 0.84 12.01 -17.42
C THR A 170 0.13 12.14 -18.78
N PRO A 171 -0.95 11.37 -19.07
CA PRO A 171 -1.68 11.47 -20.34
C PRO A 171 -2.32 12.84 -20.64
N TRP A 172 -2.28 13.79 -19.70
CA TRP A 172 -2.72 15.17 -19.89
C TRP A 172 -1.56 16.19 -20.01
N ASP A 173 -0.31 15.79 -19.76
CA ASP A 173 0.87 16.63 -20.04
C ASP A 173 1.13 16.76 -21.55
N GLU A 174 0.78 15.75 -22.35
CA GLU A 174 0.86 15.84 -23.82
C GLU A 174 -0.05 16.95 -24.37
N ARG A 175 -1.24 17.14 -23.78
CA ARG A 175 -2.21 18.20 -24.14
C ARG A 175 -1.76 19.63 -23.77
N ARG A 176 -0.54 19.79 -23.24
CA ARG A 176 0.08 21.10 -22.99
C ARG A 176 1.31 21.37 -23.86
N LYS A 177 1.62 20.51 -24.85
CA LYS A 177 2.74 20.74 -25.79
C LYS A 177 2.42 20.53 -27.28
N ALA A 178 1.22 20.07 -27.66
CA ALA A 178 0.69 20.14 -29.01
C ALA A 178 -0.86 20.22 -28.99
#